data_AF-A0A846PQ73-F1
#
_entry.id   AF-A0A846PQ73-F1
#
_cell.length_a   1.000
_cell.length_b   1.000
_cell.length_c   1.000
_cell.angle_alpha   90.00
_cell.angle_beta   90.00
_cell.angle_gamma   90.00
#
_symmetry.space_group_name_H-M   'P 1'
#
loop_
_entity.id
_entity.type
_entity.pdbx_description
1 polymer ?
#
loop_
_entity_poly.entity_id
_entity_poly.type
_entity_poly.pdbx_seq_one_letter_code
_entity_poly.pdbx_strand_id
1 'polypeptide(L)'
;MVLEFLGQTDIVIFFVIFVIFIIIAYKVVKFVFKAFIVGLVGALFPIVGNLLFNLGIEINLFNIFWFALTGIGLFILYSIIKMGWKFLKVVTWPFRKARESGKKKQKQK
;
A
#
# COMPACT_ATOMS: atom_id res chain seq x y z
N MET A 1 -43.69 9.02 15.04
CA MET A 1 -42.67 9.57 15.96
C MET A 1 -41.55 8.58 16.33
N VAL A 2 -41.76 7.50 17.11
CA VAL A 2 -40.65 6.55 17.42
C VAL A 2 -40.21 5.71 16.20
N LEU A 3 -41.15 5.31 15.35
CA LEU A 3 -40.89 4.58 14.09
C LEU A 3 -40.17 5.43 13.02
N GLU A 4 -40.36 6.76 13.01
CA GLU A 4 -39.63 7.66 12.10
C GLU A 4 -38.18 7.85 12.55
N PHE A 5 -37.93 7.89 13.86
CA PHE A 5 -36.58 7.97 14.42
C PHE A 5 -35.76 6.70 14.12
N LEU A 6 -36.36 5.51 14.19
CA LEU A 6 -35.69 4.25 13.86
C LEU A 6 -35.33 4.17 12.36
N GLY A 7 -36.27 4.52 11.48
CA GLY A 7 -36.01 4.57 10.02
C GLY A 7 -34.97 5.63 9.63
N GLN A 8 -34.91 6.75 10.36
CA GLN A 8 -33.91 7.80 10.13
C GLN A 8 -32.52 7.39 10.64
N THR A 9 -32.41 6.68 11.78
CA THR A 9 -31.13 6.13 12.26
C THR A 9 -30.54 5.11 11.29
N ASP A 10 -31.38 4.27 10.67
CA ASP A 10 -30.93 3.28 9.69
C ASP A 10 -30.33 3.98 8.46
N ILE A 11 -31.01 4.99 7.92
CA ILE A 11 -30.52 5.77 6.77
C ILE A 11 -29.18 6.45 7.08
N VAL A 12 -29.02 7.01 8.28
CA VAL A 12 -27.77 7.65 8.71
C VAL A 12 -26.64 6.62 8.82
N ILE A 13 -26.90 5.44 9.38
CA ILE A 13 -25.91 4.35 9.49
C ILE A 13 -25.48 3.87 8.10
N PHE A 14 -26.43 3.63 7.19
CA PHE A 14 -26.12 3.25 5.81
C PHE A 14 -25.32 4.33 5.09
N PHE A 15 -25.62 5.60 5.32
CA PHE A 15 -24.86 6.71 4.75
C PHE A 15 -23.42 6.75 5.26
N VAL A 16 -23.21 6.54 6.57
CA VAL A 16 -21.86 6.46 7.16
C VAL A 16 -21.07 5.29 6.58
N ILE A 17 -21.69 4.11 6.46
CA ILE A 17 -21.05 2.92 5.85
C ILE A 17 -20.69 3.21 4.40
N PHE A 18 -21.58 3.85 3.64
CA PHE A 18 -21.35 4.21 2.25
C PHE A 18 -20.17 5.18 2.09
N VAL A 19 -20.08 6.20 2.94
CA VAL A 19 -18.94 7.14 2.95
C VAL A 19 -17.63 6.41 3.27
N ILE A 20 -17.63 5.52 4.29
CA ILE A 20 -16.45 4.71 4.62
C ILE A 20 -16.05 3.84 3.42
N PHE A 21 -17.02 3.22 2.75
CA PHE A 21 -16.79 2.41 1.57
C PHE A 21 -16.16 3.21 0.42
N ILE A 22 -16.67 4.42 0.12
CA ILE A 22 -16.08 5.31 -0.89
C ILE A 22 -14.62 5.64 -0.54
N ILE A 23 -14.34 5.96 0.73
CA ILE A 23 -12.98 6.27 1.18
C ILE A 23 -12.04 5.08 0.98
N ILE A 24 -12.50 3.87 1.29
CA ILE A 24 -11.73 2.63 1.06
C ILE A 24 -11.54 2.40 -0.44
N ALA A 25 -12.59 2.51 -1.24
CA ALA A 25 -12.55 2.34 -2.69
C ALA A 25 -11.54 3.31 -3.34
N TYR A 26 -11.55 4.59 -2.96
CA TYR A 26 -10.57 5.56 -3.45
C TYR A 26 -9.13 5.16 -3.14
N LYS A 27 -8.87 4.62 -1.93
CA LYS A 27 -7.54 4.12 -1.56
C LYS A 27 -7.15 2.90 -2.40
N VAL A 28 -8.08 1.98 -2.65
CA VAL A 28 -7.85 0.80 -3.49
C VAL A 28 -7.55 1.21 -4.93
N VAL A 29 -8.33 2.12 -5.51
CA VAL A 29 -8.09 2.64 -6.87
C VAL A 29 -6.69 3.25 -6.99
N LYS A 30 -6.28 4.09 -6.03
CA LYS A 30 -4.93 4.66 -5.99
C LYS A 30 -3.84 3.59 -5.89
N PHE A 31 -4.11 2.50 -5.18
CA PHE A 31 -3.19 1.37 -5.08
C PHE A 31 -3.09 0.61 -6.42
N VAL A 32 -4.22 0.32 -7.06
CA VAL A 32 -4.30 -0.34 -8.36
C VAL A 32 -3.57 0.48 -9.44
N PHE A 33 -3.77 1.80 -9.49
CA PHE A 33 -3.04 2.66 -10.44
C PHE A 33 -1.53 2.57 -10.28
N LYS A 34 -1.03 2.48 -9.04
CA LYS A 34 0.41 2.30 -8.81
C LYS A 34 0.89 0.93 -9.26
N ALA A 35 0.14 -0.12 -8.95
CA ALA A 35 0.45 -1.47 -9.41
C ALA A 35 0.48 -1.53 -10.95
N PHE A 36 -0.47 -0.87 -11.61
CA PHE A 36 -0.53 -0.77 -13.07
C PHE A 36 0.71 -0.08 -13.66
N ILE A 37 1.12 1.07 -13.09
CA ILE A 37 2.34 1.76 -13.54
C ILE A 37 3.57 0.86 -13.36
N VAL A 38 3.69 0.16 -12.23
CA VAL A 38 4.82 -0.76 -12.03
C VAL A 38 4.77 -1.93 -13.01
N GLY A 39 3.59 -2.47 -13.31
CA GLY A 39 3.39 -3.50 -14.32
C GLY A 39 3.82 -3.03 -15.71
N LEU A 40 3.45 -1.81 -16.12
CA LEU A 40 3.88 -1.21 -17.38
C LEU A 40 5.40 -1.03 -17.45
N VAL A 41 6.01 -0.53 -16.37
CA VAL A 41 7.47 -0.36 -16.31
C VAL A 41 8.17 -1.72 -16.35
N GLY A 42 7.62 -2.73 -15.68
CA GLY A 42 8.10 -4.12 -15.77
C GLY A 42 7.98 -4.69 -17.18
N ALA A 43 6.86 -4.46 -17.86
CA ALA A 43 6.64 -4.90 -19.25
C ALA A 43 7.67 -4.30 -20.23
N LEU A 44 8.13 -3.08 -19.98
CA LEU A 44 9.15 -2.41 -20.78
C LEU A 44 10.58 -2.93 -20.49
N PHE A 45 10.79 -3.63 -19.38
CA PHE A 45 12.10 -4.14 -18.96
C PHE A 45 12.82 -4.97 -20.03
N PRO A 46 12.24 -6.01 -20.66
CA PRO A 46 12.94 -6.79 -21.69
C PRO A 46 13.40 -5.92 -22.88
N ILE A 47 12.63 -4.89 -23.24
CA ILE A 47 12.98 -3.97 -24.33
C ILE A 47 14.18 -3.10 -23.91
N VAL A 48 14.10 -2.46 -22.75
CA VAL A 48 15.15 -1.58 -22.22
C VAL A 48 16.42 -2.37 -21.89
N GLY A 49 16.27 -3.57 -21.34
CA GLY A 49 17.36 -4.49 -20.97
C GLY A 49 18.16 -4.95 -22.17
N ASN A 50 17.49 -5.23 -23.29
CA ASN A 50 18.19 -5.54 -24.54
C ASN A 50 18.86 -4.31 -25.15
N LEU A 51 18.17 -3.16 -25.15
CA LEU A 51 18.68 -1.95 -25.80
C LEU A 51 19.89 -1.35 -25.06
N LEU A 52 19.89 -1.36 -23.73
CA LEU A 52 20.93 -0.72 -22.92
C LEU A 52 22.03 -1.68 -22.44
N PHE A 53 21.69 -2.94 -22.20
CA PHE A 53 22.58 -3.89 -21.52
C PHE A 53 22.87 -5.14 -22.36
N ASN A 54 22.30 -5.26 -23.56
CA ASN A 54 22.46 -6.39 -24.47
C ASN A 54 22.24 -7.76 -23.78
N LEU A 55 21.20 -7.85 -22.94
CA LEU A 55 20.94 -9.02 -22.09
C LEU A 55 20.48 -10.28 -22.85
N GLY A 56 20.29 -10.19 -24.17
CA GLY A 56 19.88 -11.34 -25.01
C GLY A 56 18.50 -11.90 -24.64
N ILE A 57 17.63 -11.09 -24.03
CA ILE A 57 16.29 -11.51 -23.63
C ILE A 57 15.41 -11.60 -24.88
N GLU A 58 14.70 -12.70 -25.07
CA GLU A 58 13.78 -12.78 -26.20
C GLU A 58 12.58 -11.83 -26.00
N ILE A 59 12.35 -10.91 -26.95
CA ILE A 59 11.21 -9.97 -26.88
C ILE A 59 9.98 -10.66 -27.44
N ASN A 60 9.33 -11.47 -26.61
CA ASN A 60 8.06 -12.10 -26.92
C ASN A 60 6.97 -11.67 -25.91
N LEU A 61 5.70 -11.78 -26.32
CA LEU A 61 4.55 -11.40 -25.48
C LEU A 61 4.55 -12.13 -24.12
N PHE A 62 5.02 -13.38 -24.12
CA PHE A 62 5.12 -14.20 -22.92
C PHE A 62 6.10 -13.59 -21.89
N ASN A 63 7.30 -13.23 -22.30
CA ASN A 63 8.32 -12.64 -21.44
C ASN A 63 7.89 -11.26 -20.96
N ILE A 64 7.32 -10.43 -21.84
CA ILE A 64 6.78 -9.11 -21.47
C ILE A 64 5.73 -9.26 -20.35
N PHE A 65 4.81 -10.21 -20.51
CA PHE A 65 3.78 -10.48 -19.51
C PHE A 65 4.37 -11.02 -18.20
N TRP A 66 5.36 -11.91 -18.26
CA TRP A 66 6.06 -12.40 -17.07
C TRP A 66 6.77 -11.28 -16.31
N PHE A 67 7.50 -10.40 -16.99
CA PHE A 67 8.16 -9.27 -16.35
C PHE A 67 7.16 -8.28 -15.75
N ALA A 68 6.02 -8.05 -16.41
CA ALA A 68 4.93 -7.25 -15.86
C ALA A 68 4.36 -7.86 -14.56
N LEU A 69 4.08 -9.17 -14.57
CA LEU A 69 3.60 -9.92 -13.42
C LEU A 69 4.61 -9.91 -12.26
N THR A 70 5.88 -10.17 -12.55
CA THR A 70 6.95 -10.12 -11.55
C THR A 70 7.09 -8.73 -10.97
N GLY A 71 6.99 -7.67 -11.79
CA GLY A 71 7.00 -6.28 -11.33
C GLY A 71 5.84 -5.97 -10.39
N ILE A 72 4.62 -6.39 -10.73
CA ILE A 72 3.43 -6.24 -9.87
C ILE A 72 3.61 -7.04 -8.57
N GLY A 73 4.10 -8.28 -8.66
CA GLY A 73 4.36 -9.14 -7.50
C GLY A 73 5.36 -8.52 -6.53
N LEU A 74 6.47 -8.00 -7.04
CA LEU A 74 7.48 -7.25 -6.26
C LEU A 74 6.88 -6.00 -5.62
N PHE A 75 6.01 -5.27 -6.32
CA PHE A 75 5.33 -4.10 -5.78
C PHE A 75 4.39 -4.45 -4.62
N ILE A 76 3.63 -5.56 -4.75
CA ILE A 76 2.77 -6.06 -3.69
C ILE A 76 3.61 -6.46 -2.48
N LEU A 77 4.69 -7.23 -2.70
CA LEU A 77 5.60 -7.64 -1.64
C LEU A 77 6.22 -6.42 -0.91
N TYR A 78 6.73 -5.45 -1.67
CA TYR A 78 7.24 -4.18 -1.12
C TYR A 78 6.19 -3.44 -0.29
N SER A 79 4.93 -3.42 -0.78
CA SER A 79 3.83 -2.76 -0.08
C SER A 79 3.49 -3.45 1.24
N ILE A 80 3.49 -4.78 1.28
CA ILE A 80 3.29 -5.58 2.49
C ILE A 80 4.42 -5.31 3.50
N ILE A 81 5.68 -5.38 3.05
CA ILE A 81 6.85 -5.11 3.90
C ILE A 81 6.75 -3.70 4.48
N LYS A 82 6.48 -2.69 3.64
CA LYS A 82 6.34 -1.30 4.07
C LYS A 82 5.22 -1.11 5.09
N MET A 83 4.12 -1.85 4.95
CA MET A 83 3.01 -1.84 5.91
C MET A 83 3.44 -2.47 7.24
N GLY A 84 4.10 -3.62 7.22
CA GLY A 84 4.65 -4.28 8.40
C GLY A 84 5.67 -3.40 9.16
N TRP A 85 6.57 -2.74 8.43
CA TRP A 85 7.54 -1.80 9.01
C TRP A 85 6.88 -0.58 9.66
N LYS A 86 5.81 -0.05 9.06
CA LYS A 86 5.02 1.03 9.68
C LYS A 86 4.32 0.55 10.95
N PHE A 87 3.74 -0.64 10.92
CA PHE A 87 3.06 -1.22 12.06
C PHE A 87 4.03 -1.43 13.24
N LEU A 88 5.21 -2.01 12.98
CA LEU A 88 6.28 -2.16 13.97
C LEU A 88 6.72 -0.81 14.57
N LYS A 89 6.85 0.24 13.76
CA LYS A 89 7.18 1.58 14.28
C LYS A 89 6.08 2.17 15.18
N VAL A 90 4.81 1.96 14.83
CA VAL A 90 3.67 2.43 15.65
C VAL A 90 3.62 1.66 16.98
N VAL A 91 3.79 0.34 16.95
CA VAL A 91 3.80 -0.51 18.15
C VAL A 91 4.99 -0.23 19.06
N THR A 92 6.17 0.04 18.49
CA THR A 92 7.38 0.37 19.27
C THR A 92 7.44 1.83 19.74
N TRP A 93 6.60 2.72 19.21
CA TRP A 93 6.54 4.14 19.59
C TRP A 93 6.34 4.39 21.11
N PRO A 94 5.39 3.74 21.81
CA PRO A 94 5.24 3.90 23.27
C PRO A 94 6.49 3.45 24.05
N PHE A 95 7.10 2.33 23.65
CA PHE A 95 8.33 1.83 24.27
C PHE A 95 9.54 2.73 24.02
N ARG A 96 9.64 3.32 22.82
CA ARG A 96 10.71 4.26 22.48
C ARG A 96 10.61 5.56 23.28
N LYS A 97 9.40 6.07 23.46
CA LYS A 97 9.11 7.29 24.25
C LYS A 97 9.40 7.08 25.75
N ALA A 98 9.14 5.90 26.28
CA ALA A 98 9.50 5.55 27.66
C ALA A 98 11.02 5.51 27.87
N ARG A 99 11.78 4.98 26.89
CA ARG A 99 13.25 4.85 26.97
C ARG A 99 13.98 6.21 26.85
N GLU A 100 13.48 7.13 26.04
CA GLU A 100 14.02 8.49 25.90
C GLU A 100 13.77 9.36 27.14
N SER A 101 12.63 9.16 27.82
CA SER A 101 12.29 9.87 29.06
C SER A 101 13.15 9.44 30.25
N GLY A 102 13.57 8.17 30.31
CA GLY A 102 14.48 7.66 31.35
C GLY A 102 15.92 8.20 31.23
N LYS A 103 16.44 8.36 30.00
CA LYS A 103 17.80 8.88 29.77
C LYS A 103 17.96 10.37 30.11
N LYS A 104 16.90 11.17 30.05
CA LYS A 104 16.95 12.60 30.44
C LYS A 104 17.08 12.80 31.96
N LYS A 105 16.49 11.91 32.78
CA LYS A 105 16.59 11.99 34.26
C LYS A 105 17.94 11.56 34.82
N GLN A 106 18.73 10.79 34.07
CA GLN A 106 20.05 10.30 34.50
C GLN A 106 21.21 11.25 34.15
N LYS A 107 20.95 12.28 33.34
CA LYS A 107 21.94 13.30 32.93
C LYS A 107 21.84 14.61 33.75
N GLN A 108 20.92 14.66 34.71
CA GLN A 108 20.67 15.78 35.64
C GLN A 108 20.93 15.41 37.12
N LYS A 109 21.42 14.20 37.39
CA LYS A 109 22.03 13.80 38.67
C LYS A 109 23.53 13.69 38.45
#